data_AF-A0A4R5A751-F1
#
_entry.id   AF-A0A4R5A751-F1
#
_cell.length_a   1.000
_cell.length_b   1.000
_cell.length_c   1.000
_cell.angle_alpha   90.00
_cell.angle_beta   90.00
_cell.angle_gamma   90.00
#
_symmetry.space_group_name_H-M   'P 1'
#
loop_
_entity.id
_entity.type
_entity.pdbx_description
1 polymer ?
#
loop_
_entity_poly.entity_id
_entity_poly.type
_entity_poly.pdbx_seq_one_letter_code
_entity_poly.pdbx_strand_id
1 'polypeptide(L)'
;MTTSADGDGVRHAAESLRAANDALPDIAGRVDDRIRGVVERAAADIERAAHAVQGSVRGELLESAHEIRLIGTRMTAAREDAFSEVAHVLTGYADEIAALLRATGSGSGVRLTDISVDPLPEPPPSTVTSAQETAVIAQNVPDADAHRRAIDAVVACCPVEYQPLMRDLLTGQSAHAIERHGHHLTPVQMVARLQWLLDPASVDGWRLNADGSADSWRQRRRGTHQVGTSSGYYTSPEAFAKPFLALLRAAGLNRAELDTYLDSKAAGETIIKVFLRTSDTGVTAQDVYTQRAPGTDTRDGKKMWKRARRGAMAGHGEMPGVREHDMVKRGKRPGSLIVLAKGQDESWRLITSYFADDPHRVDYMEL
;
A
#
# COMPACT_ATOMS: atom_id res chain seq x y z
N MET A 1 -12.94 -12.33 54.86
CA MET A 1 -13.53 -11.12 54.26
C MET A 1 -12.53 -10.61 53.23
N THR A 2 -12.48 -11.22 52.04
CA THR A 2 -13.22 -10.85 50.81
C THR A 2 -12.79 -9.50 50.23
N THR A 3 -11.58 -9.46 49.66
CA THR A 3 -11.05 -8.36 48.84
C THR A 3 -10.77 -8.79 47.39
N SER A 4 -11.40 -9.86 46.88
CA SER A 4 -11.17 -10.32 45.50
C SER A 4 -12.08 -9.69 44.45
N ALA A 5 -12.93 -8.71 44.81
CA ALA A 5 -13.90 -8.12 43.88
C ALA A 5 -13.33 -6.98 43.02
N ASP A 6 -12.31 -6.26 43.50
CA ASP A 6 -11.83 -5.05 42.83
C ASP A 6 -10.94 -5.33 41.61
N GLY A 7 -10.22 -6.45 41.60
CA GLY A 7 -9.34 -6.82 40.49
C GLY A 7 -10.08 -7.26 39.22
N ASP A 8 -11.30 -7.80 39.37
CA ASP A 8 -12.07 -8.32 38.25
C ASP A 8 -12.74 -7.19 37.43
N GLY A 9 -13.17 -6.11 38.09
CA GLY A 9 -13.74 -4.94 37.40
C GLY A 9 -12.72 -4.23 36.50
N VAL A 10 -11.48 -4.08 36.97
CA VAL A 10 -10.39 -3.42 36.23
C VAL A 10 -9.93 -4.27 35.04
N ARG A 11 -9.83 -5.59 35.20
CA ARG A 11 -9.56 -6.51 34.08
C ARG A 11 -10.65 -6.43 33.02
N HIS A 12 -11.91 -6.47 33.44
CA HIS A 12 -13.06 -6.35 32.56
C HIS A 12 -13.08 -5.02 31.78
N ALA A 13 -12.67 -3.91 32.40
CA ALA A 13 -12.54 -2.62 31.72
C ALA A 13 -11.48 -2.67 30.60
N ALA A 14 -10.29 -3.21 30.86
CA ALA A 14 -9.25 -3.36 29.84
C ALA A 14 -9.70 -4.29 28.69
N GLU A 15 -10.38 -5.39 29.01
CA GLU A 15 -10.97 -6.30 28.00
C GLU A 15 -12.05 -5.60 27.18
N SER A 16 -12.88 -4.77 27.80
CA SER A 16 -13.93 -4.01 27.11
C SER A 16 -13.35 -2.95 26.16
N LEU A 17 -12.27 -2.26 26.55
CA LEU A 17 -11.56 -1.31 25.68
C LEU A 17 -10.94 -2.02 24.47
N ARG A 18 -10.34 -3.21 24.67
CA ARG A 18 -9.81 -4.03 23.58
C ARG A 18 -10.92 -4.50 22.65
N ALA A 19 -12.03 -4.98 23.19
CA ALA A 19 -13.19 -5.39 22.39
C ALA A 19 -13.78 -4.22 21.59
N ALA A 20 -13.80 -3.00 22.16
CA ALA A 20 -14.22 -1.80 21.43
C ALA A 20 -13.25 -1.47 20.29
N ASN A 21 -11.94 -1.55 20.53
CA ASN A 21 -10.91 -1.37 19.51
C ASN A 21 -11.02 -2.41 18.39
N ASP A 22 -11.23 -3.68 18.74
CA ASP A 22 -11.40 -4.80 17.79
C ASP A 22 -12.66 -4.64 16.92
N ALA A 23 -13.68 -3.93 17.40
CA ALA A 23 -14.91 -3.64 16.66
C ALA A 23 -14.79 -2.44 15.69
N LEU A 24 -13.77 -1.59 15.82
CA LEU A 24 -13.61 -0.39 14.99
C LEU A 24 -13.53 -0.68 13.48
N PRO A 25 -12.80 -1.70 12.99
CA PRO A 25 -12.73 -2.01 11.56
C PRO A 25 -14.10 -2.32 10.95
N ASP A 26 -14.96 -3.04 11.66
CA ASP A 26 -16.31 -3.39 11.20
C ASP A 26 -17.22 -2.15 11.18
N ILE A 27 -17.10 -1.28 12.19
CA ILE A 27 -17.81 0.01 12.21
C ILE A 27 -17.35 0.88 11.04
N ALA A 28 -16.04 0.98 10.80
CA ALA A 28 -15.47 1.74 9.68
C ALA A 28 -16.02 1.25 8.33
N GLY A 29 -16.07 -0.07 8.14
CA GLY A 29 -16.66 -0.68 6.96
C GLY A 29 -18.12 -0.28 6.72
N ARG A 30 -18.95 -0.28 7.78
CA ARG A 30 -20.36 0.15 7.67
C ARG A 30 -20.52 1.63 7.37
N VAL A 31 -19.70 2.48 7.98
CA VAL A 31 -19.69 3.93 7.71
C VAL A 31 -19.32 4.19 6.26
N ASP A 32 -18.21 3.62 5.78
CA ASP A 32 -17.75 3.81 4.40
C ASP A 32 -18.73 3.23 3.37
N ASP A 33 -19.41 2.12 3.67
CA ASP A 33 -20.48 1.59 2.83
C ASP A 33 -21.65 2.57 2.70
N ARG A 34 -22.07 3.20 3.81
CA ARG A 34 -23.13 4.21 3.80
C ARG A 34 -22.70 5.47 3.04
N ILE A 35 -21.48 5.97 3.27
CA ILE A 35 -20.92 7.13 2.55
C ILE A 35 -20.93 6.82 1.04
N ARG A 36 -20.38 5.67 0.64
CA ARG A 36 -20.36 5.22 -0.75
C ARG A 36 -21.77 5.14 -1.33
N GLY A 37 -22.73 4.59 -0.60
CA GLY A 37 -24.12 4.50 -1.06
C GLY A 37 -24.73 5.86 -1.38
N VAL A 38 -24.50 6.87 -0.54
CA VAL A 38 -24.99 8.24 -0.77
C VAL A 38 -24.27 8.89 -1.97
N VAL A 39 -22.94 8.85 -1.96
CA VAL A 39 -22.07 9.44 -3.00
C VAL A 39 -22.39 8.85 -4.38
N GLU A 40 -22.49 7.53 -4.49
CA GLU A 40 -22.74 6.87 -5.78
C GLU A 40 -24.15 7.10 -6.30
N ARG A 41 -25.16 7.23 -5.43
CA ARG A 41 -26.51 7.61 -5.87
C ARG A 41 -26.51 9.02 -6.45
N ALA A 42 -25.96 9.99 -5.72
CA ALA A 42 -25.90 11.38 -6.16
C ALA A 42 -25.09 11.54 -7.45
N ALA A 43 -23.91 10.93 -7.55
CA ALA A 43 -23.10 10.98 -8.77
C ALA A 43 -23.82 10.31 -9.96
N ALA A 44 -24.49 9.17 -9.74
CA ALA A 44 -25.22 8.47 -10.81
C ALA A 44 -26.45 9.24 -11.30
N ASP A 45 -27.14 9.98 -10.43
CA ASP A 45 -28.24 10.88 -10.83
C ASP A 45 -27.72 11.96 -11.79
N ILE A 46 -26.58 12.57 -11.47
CA ILE A 46 -25.94 13.59 -12.32
C ILE A 46 -25.44 13.01 -13.63
N GLU A 47 -24.80 11.83 -13.62
CA GLU A 47 -24.35 11.15 -14.83
C GLU A 47 -25.51 10.80 -15.77
N ARG A 48 -26.65 10.35 -15.21
CA ARG A 48 -27.87 10.13 -15.99
C ARG A 48 -28.35 11.42 -16.65
N ALA A 49 -28.35 12.53 -15.93
CA ALA A 49 -28.69 13.84 -16.51
C ALA A 49 -27.70 14.26 -17.60
N ALA A 50 -26.39 14.01 -17.40
CA ALA A 50 -25.34 14.31 -18.36
C ALA A 50 -25.53 13.57 -19.69
N HIS A 51 -26.05 12.34 -19.66
CA HIS A 51 -26.36 11.57 -20.87
C HIS A 51 -27.52 12.14 -21.70
N ALA A 52 -28.39 12.95 -21.09
CA ALA A 52 -29.52 13.58 -21.77
C ALA A 52 -29.17 14.93 -22.44
N VAL A 53 -27.96 15.45 -22.21
CA VAL A 53 -27.50 16.74 -22.73
C VAL A 53 -26.22 16.60 -23.57
N GLN A 54 -25.86 17.64 -24.31
CA GLN A 54 -24.67 17.68 -25.17
C GLN A 54 -23.84 18.94 -24.91
N GLY A 55 -22.62 18.99 -25.46
CA GLY A 55 -21.75 20.17 -25.37
C GLY A 55 -21.18 20.41 -23.98
N SER A 56 -20.92 21.68 -23.65
CA SER A 56 -20.27 22.09 -22.39
C SER A 56 -21.05 21.67 -21.15
N VAL A 57 -22.39 21.73 -21.20
CA VAL A 57 -23.26 21.32 -20.08
C VAL A 57 -23.04 19.86 -19.69
N ARG A 58 -22.79 18.97 -20.67
CA ARG A 58 -22.45 17.58 -20.38
C ARG A 58 -21.13 17.46 -19.61
N GLY A 59 -20.13 18.26 -19.98
CA GLY A 59 -18.83 18.31 -19.29
C GLY A 59 -18.98 18.75 -17.84
N GLU A 60 -19.64 19.88 -17.60
CA GLU A 60 -19.89 20.44 -16.27
C GLU A 60 -20.62 19.46 -15.32
N LEU A 61 -21.59 18.69 -15.85
CA LEU A 61 -22.28 17.66 -15.07
C LEU A 61 -21.35 16.49 -14.72
N LEU A 62 -20.50 16.04 -15.65
CA LEU A 62 -19.53 14.98 -15.38
C LEU A 62 -18.46 15.41 -14.37
N GLU A 63 -18.01 16.67 -14.44
CA GLU A 63 -17.14 17.29 -13.44
C GLU A 63 -17.82 17.35 -12.06
N SER A 64 -19.09 17.74 -12.02
CA SER A 64 -19.88 17.76 -10.76
C SER A 64 -20.01 16.35 -10.15
N ALA A 65 -20.27 15.33 -10.97
CA ALA A 65 -20.33 13.94 -10.51
C ALA A 65 -18.97 13.46 -9.98
N HIS A 66 -17.86 13.92 -10.56
CA HIS A 66 -16.51 13.66 -10.07
C HIS A 66 -16.21 14.37 -8.75
N GLU A 67 -16.57 15.64 -8.59
CA GLU A 67 -16.37 16.38 -7.34
C GLU A 67 -17.13 15.74 -6.17
N ILE A 68 -18.35 15.25 -6.40
CA ILE A 68 -19.11 14.48 -5.40
C ILE A 68 -18.32 13.24 -4.94
N ARG A 69 -17.64 12.55 -5.86
CA ARG A 69 -16.79 11.40 -5.52
C ARG A 69 -15.54 11.84 -4.76
N LEU A 70 -14.91 12.97 -5.12
CA LEU A 70 -13.78 13.53 -4.37
C LEU A 70 -14.18 13.87 -2.93
N ILE A 71 -15.33 14.51 -2.72
CA ILE A 71 -15.90 14.74 -1.39
C ILE A 71 -16.04 13.42 -0.63
N GLY A 72 -16.59 12.39 -1.27
CA GLY A 72 -16.67 11.05 -0.70
C GLY A 72 -15.30 10.51 -0.25
N THR A 73 -14.27 10.63 -1.08
CA THR A 73 -12.91 10.18 -0.72
C THR A 73 -12.35 10.96 0.47
N ARG A 74 -12.57 12.28 0.54
CA ARG A 74 -12.18 13.13 1.68
C ARG A 74 -12.92 12.72 2.96
N MET A 75 -14.20 12.37 2.87
CA MET A 75 -14.97 11.85 4.02
C MET A 75 -14.41 10.51 4.52
N THR A 76 -14.08 9.58 3.62
CA THR A 76 -13.45 8.30 4.02
C THR A 76 -12.06 8.49 4.61
N ALA A 77 -11.30 9.50 4.15
CA ALA A 77 -10.00 9.87 4.70
C ALA A 77 -10.14 10.42 6.12
N ALA A 78 -11.02 11.40 6.34
CA ALA A 78 -11.28 11.97 7.66
C ALA A 78 -11.77 10.90 8.66
N ARG A 79 -12.57 9.94 8.19
CA ARG A 79 -13.01 8.79 8.98
C ARG A 79 -11.83 7.88 9.38
N GLU A 80 -10.85 7.66 8.50
CA GLU A 80 -9.62 6.91 8.84
C GLU A 80 -8.83 7.58 9.95
N ASP A 81 -8.72 8.91 9.88
CA ASP A 81 -7.95 9.69 10.84
C ASP A 81 -8.63 9.68 12.23
N ALA A 82 -9.94 9.94 12.27
CA ALA A 82 -10.71 9.87 13.51
C ALA A 82 -10.69 8.47 14.15
N PHE A 83 -10.78 7.41 13.34
CA PHE A 83 -10.77 6.03 13.87
C PHE A 83 -9.39 5.63 14.38
N SER A 84 -8.32 6.13 13.74
CA SER A 84 -6.95 5.91 14.21
C SER A 84 -6.71 6.61 15.55
N GLU A 85 -7.23 7.83 15.73
CA GLU A 85 -7.17 8.56 16.99
C GLU A 85 -7.92 7.82 18.11
N VAL A 86 -9.15 7.36 17.84
CA VAL A 86 -9.92 6.57 18.83
C VAL A 86 -9.20 5.27 19.18
N ALA A 87 -8.68 4.53 18.19
CA ALA A 87 -7.94 3.29 18.43
C ALA A 87 -6.70 3.51 19.31
N HIS A 88 -5.96 4.59 19.06
CA HIS A 88 -4.79 4.99 19.85
C HIS A 88 -5.16 5.25 21.30
N VAL A 89 -6.21 6.04 21.54
CA VAL A 89 -6.71 6.35 22.89
C VAL A 89 -7.15 5.08 23.62
N LEU A 90 -7.97 4.23 22.97
CA LEU A 90 -8.45 2.98 23.57
C LEU A 90 -7.30 2.04 23.95
N THR A 91 -6.30 1.92 23.09
CA THR A 91 -5.11 1.08 23.34
C THR A 91 -4.27 1.63 24.49
N GLY A 92 -4.01 2.95 24.51
CA GLY A 92 -3.27 3.60 25.58
C GLY A 92 -3.89 3.36 26.96
N TYR A 93 -5.22 3.56 27.08
CA TYR A 93 -5.93 3.26 28.32
C TYR A 93 -5.89 1.77 28.69
N ALA A 94 -6.07 0.86 27.72
CA ALA A 94 -6.04 -0.58 28.00
C ALA A 94 -4.67 -1.07 28.50
N ASP A 95 -3.58 -0.52 27.95
CA ASP A 95 -2.21 -0.88 28.33
C ASP A 95 -1.82 -0.32 29.70
N GLU A 96 -2.24 0.90 30.01
CA GLU A 96 -2.01 1.49 31.33
C GLU A 96 -2.77 0.73 32.42
N ILE A 97 -4.04 0.39 32.18
CA ILE A 97 -4.81 -0.46 33.10
C ILE A 97 -4.11 -1.80 33.33
N ALA A 98 -3.59 -2.43 32.26
CA ALA A 98 -2.85 -3.68 32.37
C ALA A 98 -1.54 -3.52 33.15
N ALA A 99 -0.83 -2.40 33.00
CA ALA A 99 0.38 -2.10 33.75
C ALA A 99 0.09 -1.94 35.26
N LEU A 100 -0.98 -1.22 35.61
CA LEU A 100 -1.44 -1.05 36.99
C LEU A 100 -1.82 -2.40 37.63
N LEU A 101 -2.49 -3.27 36.90
CA LEU A 101 -2.82 -4.63 37.35
C LEU A 101 -1.56 -5.48 37.60
N ARG A 102 -0.51 -5.33 36.80
CA ARG A 102 0.77 -6.04 37.03
C ARG A 102 1.52 -5.49 38.25
N ALA A 103 1.48 -4.18 38.46
CA ALA A 103 2.19 -3.53 39.56
C ALA A 103 1.59 -3.85 40.94
N THR A 104 0.26 -3.98 41.04
CA THR A 104 -0.42 -4.35 42.29
C THR A 104 -0.09 -5.78 42.74
N GLY A 105 0.23 -6.69 41.81
CA GLY A 105 0.64 -8.06 42.12
C GLY A 105 2.04 -8.20 42.73
N SER A 106 2.90 -7.18 42.63
CA SER A 106 4.30 -7.23 43.12
C SER A 106 4.51 -6.58 44.48
N GLY A 107 3.46 -6.13 45.17
CA GLY A 107 3.54 -5.53 46.51
C GLY A 107 4.19 -4.14 46.56
N SER A 108 4.55 -3.57 45.42
CA SER A 108 5.00 -2.19 45.29
C SER A 108 3.78 -1.26 45.27
N GLY A 109 3.66 -0.40 46.27
CA GLY A 109 2.61 0.62 46.33
C GLY A 109 2.78 1.66 45.23
N VAL A 110 2.35 1.35 44.01
CA VAL A 110 2.33 2.31 42.91
C VAL A 110 1.20 3.30 43.14
N ARG A 111 1.56 4.59 43.28
CA ARG A 111 0.59 5.69 43.21
C ARG A 111 0.07 5.78 41.78
N LEU A 112 -1.24 5.84 41.63
CA LEU A 112 -1.90 6.25 40.39
C LEU A 112 -1.43 7.67 40.08
N THR A 113 -0.50 7.81 39.15
CA THR A 113 -0.28 9.09 38.45
C THR A 113 -1.41 9.29 37.45
N ASP A 114 -1.66 10.54 37.08
CA ASP A 114 -2.67 10.87 36.06
C ASP A 114 -2.38 10.09 34.77
N ILE A 115 -3.40 9.38 34.29
CA ILE A 115 -3.36 8.66 33.02
C ILE A 115 -3.13 9.69 31.92
N SER A 116 -1.97 9.63 31.26
CA SER A 116 -1.59 10.52 30.18
C SER A 116 -1.32 9.70 28.93
N VAL A 117 -2.29 9.69 28.01
CA VAL A 117 -2.09 9.14 26.66
C VAL A 117 -1.49 10.24 25.80
N ASP A 118 -0.28 10.02 25.30
CA ASP A 118 0.36 10.96 24.37
C ASP A 118 -0.54 11.20 23.15
N PRO A 119 -0.66 12.43 22.63
CA PRO A 119 -1.46 12.69 21.44
C PRO A 119 -0.92 11.91 20.24
N LEU A 120 -1.83 11.38 19.42
CA LEU A 120 -1.44 10.75 18.16
C LEU A 120 -0.82 11.81 17.25
N PRO A 121 0.32 11.55 16.58
CA PRO A 121 0.86 12.46 15.59
C PRO A 121 -0.18 12.75 14.49
N GLU A 122 -0.31 14.01 14.11
CA GLU A 122 -1.21 14.41 13.02
C GLU A 122 -0.88 13.62 11.75
N PRO A 123 -1.90 13.18 10.99
CA PRO A 123 -1.67 12.50 9.73
C PRO A 123 -0.96 13.44 8.75
N PRO A 124 -0.01 12.95 7.93
CA PRO A 124 0.62 13.76 6.90
C PRO A 124 -0.43 14.35 5.95
N PRO A 125 -0.20 15.58 5.44
CA PRO A 125 -1.12 16.20 4.50
C PRO A 125 -1.25 15.36 3.23
N SER A 126 -2.43 15.42 2.60
CA SER A 126 -2.61 14.81 1.29
C SER A 126 -1.92 15.64 0.20
N THR A 127 -1.26 14.97 -0.72
CA THR A 127 -0.62 15.55 -1.91
C THR A 127 -1.41 15.16 -3.16
N VAL A 128 -1.46 16.09 -4.11
CA VAL A 128 -1.99 15.88 -5.47
C VAL A 128 -0.93 16.36 -6.46
N THR A 129 -0.70 15.60 -7.52
CA THR A 129 0.15 16.02 -8.64
C THR A 129 -0.72 16.60 -9.74
N SER A 130 -0.40 17.82 -10.16
CA SER A 130 -1.00 18.50 -11.31
C SER A 130 -0.51 17.91 -12.65
N ALA A 131 -1.19 18.24 -13.73
CA ALA A 131 -0.75 17.88 -15.08
C ALA A 131 0.62 18.48 -15.42
N GLN A 132 0.86 19.73 -15.01
CA GLN A 132 2.13 20.43 -15.25
C GLN A 132 3.28 19.76 -14.49
N GLU A 133 3.08 19.44 -13.20
CA GLU A 133 4.09 18.71 -12.42
C GLU A 133 4.34 17.32 -13.01
N THR A 134 3.30 16.63 -13.44
CA THR A 134 3.44 15.32 -14.12
C THR A 134 4.30 15.42 -15.37
N ALA A 135 4.09 16.44 -16.20
CA ALA A 135 4.89 16.65 -17.39
C ALA A 135 6.37 16.87 -17.06
N VAL A 136 6.68 17.57 -15.97
CA VAL A 136 8.06 17.76 -15.47
C VAL A 136 8.63 16.45 -14.92
N ILE A 137 7.85 15.68 -14.17
CA ILE A 137 8.28 14.37 -13.63
C ILE A 137 8.56 13.39 -14.79
N ALA A 138 7.75 13.41 -15.85
CA ALA A 138 7.91 12.55 -17.02
C ALA A 138 9.26 12.76 -17.74
N GLN A 139 9.80 13.98 -17.71
CA GLN A 139 11.12 14.29 -18.27
C GLN A 139 12.27 13.69 -17.45
N ASN A 140 12.01 13.32 -16.19
CA ASN A 140 12.99 12.83 -15.22
C ASN A 140 12.72 11.38 -14.80
N VAL A 141 12.02 10.61 -15.64
CA VAL A 141 11.83 9.18 -15.41
C VAL A 141 13.17 8.47 -15.65
N PRO A 142 13.55 7.49 -14.81
CA PRO A 142 14.79 6.75 -15.02
C PRO A 142 14.79 6.05 -16.38
N ASP A 143 15.88 6.21 -17.11
CA ASP A 143 16.09 5.51 -18.38
C ASP A 143 16.66 4.08 -18.16
N ALA A 144 16.87 3.36 -19.26
CA ALA A 144 17.40 1.99 -19.21
C ALA A 144 18.79 1.92 -18.55
N ASP A 145 19.61 2.97 -18.65
CA ASP A 145 20.94 2.98 -18.04
C ASP A 145 20.86 3.26 -16.54
N ALA A 146 19.94 4.13 -16.10
CA ALA A 146 19.63 4.33 -14.70
C ALA A 146 19.10 3.03 -14.06
N HIS A 147 18.20 2.31 -14.73
CA HIS A 147 17.73 1.00 -14.26
C HIS A 147 18.87 -0.01 -14.14
N ARG A 148 19.77 -0.07 -15.12
CA ARG A 148 20.93 -0.98 -15.08
C ARG A 148 21.88 -0.67 -13.93
N ARG A 149 22.19 0.62 -13.71
CA ARG A 149 22.99 1.06 -12.55
C ARG A 149 22.34 0.69 -11.22
N ALA A 150 21.01 0.83 -11.12
CA ALA A 150 20.27 0.44 -9.93
C ALA A 150 20.31 -1.09 -9.69
N ILE A 151 20.18 -1.89 -10.75
CA ILE A 151 20.36 -3.35 -10.67
C ILE A 151 21.78 -3.69 -10.18
N ASP A 152 22.81 -3.09 -10.78
CA ASP A 152 24.20 -3.33 -10.42
C ASP A 152 24.49 -2.98 -8.94
N ALA A 153 23.94 -1.87 -8.46
CA ALA A 153 24.06 -1.47 -7.05
C ALA A 153 23.43 -2.50 -6.11
N VAL A 154 22.23 -3.02 -6.42
CA VAL A 154 21.57 -4.05 -5.61
C VAL A 154 22.37 -5.35 -5.60
N VAL A 155 22.87 -5.78 -6.77
CA VAL A 155 23.71 -6.99 -6.88
C VAL A 155 24.98 -6.84 -6.06
N ALA A 156 25.63 -5.67 -6.07
CA ALA A 156 26.85 -5.41 -5.30
C ALA A 156 26.64 -5.53 -3.77
N CYS A 157 25.43 -5.27 -3.27
CA CYS A 157 25.08 -5.43 -1.86
C CYS A 157 24.82 -6.89 -1.45
N CYS A 158 24.77 -7.82 -2.40
CA CYS A 158 24.56 -9.25 -2.12
C CYS A 158 25.89 -9.95 -1.82
N PRO A 159 25.91 -10.97 -0.93
CA PRO A 159 27.06 -11.85 -0.79
C PRO A 159 27.45 -12.46 -2.14
N VAL A 160 28.77 -12.63 -2.37
CA VAL A 160 29.37 -12.96 -3.68
C VAL A 160 28.71 -14.19 -4.31
N GLU A 161 28.40 -15.20 -3.50
CA GLU A 161 27.77 -16.44 -3.91
C GLU A 161 26.34 -16.26 -4.48
N TYR A 162 25.61 -15.21 -4.08
CA TYR A 162 24.26 -14.93 -4.59
C TYR A 162 24.25 -13.97 -5.78
N GLN A 163 25.35 -13.24 -6.04
CA GLN A 163 25.39 -12.19 -7.06
C GLN A 163 25.01 -12.68 -8.47
N PRO A 164 25.48 -13.85 -8.96
CA PRO A 164 25.11 -14.33 -10.29
C PRO A 164 23.60 -14.58 -10.43
N LEU A 165 22.98 -15.24 -9.45
CA LEU A 165 21.55 -15.52 -9.45
C LEU A 165 20.72 -14.25 -9.29
N MET A 166 21.12 -13.34 -8.39
CA MET A 166 20.47 -12.05 -8.22
C MET A 166 20.47 -11.24 -9.53
N ARG A 167 21.63 -11.18 -10.19
CA ARG A 167 21.79 -10.48 -11.47
C ARG A 167 20.90 -11.09 -12.54
N ASP A 168 20.86 -12.41 -12.66
CA ASP A 168 19.98 -13.11 -13.60
C ASP A 168 18.49 -12.78 -13.35
N LEU A 169 18.04 -12.86 -12.10
CA LEU A 169 16.66 -12.54 -11.72
C LEU A 169 16.28 -11.09 -12.05
N LEU A 170 17.15 -10.13 -11.73
CA LEU A 170 16.85 -8.69 -11.88
C LEU A 170 16.99 -8.19 -13.32
N THR A 171 17.81 -8.85 -14.16
CA THR A 171 17.98 -8.48 -15.58
C THR A 171 17.06 -9.26 -16.52
N GLY A 172 16.30 -10.23 -16.00
CA GLY A 172 15.35 -11.01 -16.79
C GLY A 172 14.27 -10.12 -17.45
N GLN A 173 13.91 -10.41 -18.69
CA GLN A 173 13.01 -9.58 -19.52
C GLN A 173 11.59 -9.34 -18.96
N SER A 174 11.21 -10.08 -17.92
CA SER A 174 9.91 -9.97 -17.24
C SER A 174 10.00 -9.27 -15.89
N ALA A 175 11.21 -9.04 -15.38
CA ALA A 175 11.45 -8.38 -14.13
C ALA A 175 11.22 -6.88 -14.31
N HIS A 176 10.31 -6.34 -13.51
CA HIS A 176 10.08 -4.91 -13.38
C HIS A 176 10.12 -4.47 -11.91
N ALA A 177 10.85 -5.23 -11.08
CA ALA A 177 10.92 -5.03 -9.65
C ALA A 177 11.67 -3.74 -9.33
N ILE A 178 12.86 -3.55 -9.91
CA ILE A 178 13.67 -2.34 -9.69
C ILE A 178 13.05 -1.15 -10.40
N GLU A 179 12.57 -1.32 -11.63
CA GLU A 179 12.00 -0.23 -12.43
C GLU A 179 10.76 0.40 -11.77
N ARG A 180 10.03 -0.36 -10.95
CA ARG A 180 8.80 0.08 -10.30
C ARG A 180 8.93 0.34 -8.80
N HIS A 181 9.91 -0.27 -8.15
CA HIS A 181 10.06 -0.28 -6.68
C HIS A 181 11.51 -0.12 -6.21
N GLY A 182 12.44 0.21 -7.11
CA GLY A 182 13.86 0.37 -6.82
C GLY A 182 14.22 1.68 -6.12
N HIS A 183 15.40 1.71 -5.51
CA HIS A 183 15.92 2.82 -4.71
C HIS A 183 16.26 4.09 -5.47
N HIS A 184 16.35 4.02 -6.79
CA HIS A 184 16.58 5.18 -7.64
C HIS A 184 15.28 5.95 -7.95
N LEU A 185 14.13 5.50 -7.43
CA LEU A 185 12.85 6.17 -7.58
C LEU A 185 12.65 7.25 -6.51
N THR A 186 11.79 8.23 -6.81
CA THR A 186 11.55 9.38 -5.94
C THR A 186 10.12 9.41 -5.39
N PRO A 187 9.88 10.14 -4.29
CA PRO A 187 8.54 10.34 -3.75
C PRO A 187 7.54 10.88 -4.80
N VAL A 188 7.93 11.88 -5.58
CA VAL A 188 7.05 12.49 -6.60
C VAL A 188 6.68 11.53 -7.73
N GLN A 189 7.60 10.62 -8.10
CA GLN A 189 7.30 9.56 -9.07
C GLN A 189 6.29 8.55 -8.49
N MET A 190 6.33 8.27 -7.18
CA MET A 190 5.35 7.40 -6.54
C MET A 190 3.97 8.04 -6.43
N VAL A 191 3.89 9.36 -6.17
CA VAL A 191 2.61 10.10 -6.20
C VAL A 191 2.01 9.99 -7.60
N ALA A 192 2.76 10.38 -8.63
CA ALA A 192 2.30 10.36 -10.02
C ALA A 192 1.87 8.95 -10.45
N ARG A 193 2.65 7.92 -10.07
CA ARG A 193 2.28 6.51 -10.31
C ARG A 193 0.96 6.14 -9.63
N LEU A 194 0.81 6.47 -8.34
CA LEU A 194 -0.39 6.12 -7.59
C LEU A 194 -1.64 6.81 -8.14
N GLN A 195 -1.51 8.08 -8.51
CA GLN A 195 -2.56 8.86 -9.18
C GLN A 195 -2.75 8.47 -10.65
N TRP A 196 -1.97 7.51 -11.15
CA TRP A 196 -2.07 6.96 -12.49
C TRP A 196 -1.77 7.99 -13.59
N LEU A 197 -0.93 8.95 -13.22
CA LEU A 197 -0.38 10.01 -14.05
C LEU A 197 0.97 9.62 -14.68
N LEU A 198 1.54 8.46 -14.35
CA LEU A 198 2.82 8.00 -14.90
C LEU A 198 3.05 6.51 -14.62
N ASP A 199 3.80 5.80 -15.47
CA ASP A 199 4.49 4.56 -15.06
C ASP A 199 6.00 4.83 -15.04
N PRO A 200 6.66 4.91 -13.87
CA PRO A 200 8.10 5.18 -13.80
C PRO A 200 8.97 4.09 -14.44
N ALA A 201 8.41 2.92 -14.75
CA ALA A 201 9.15 1.88 -15.49
C ALA A 201 9.09 2.06 -17.02
N SER A 202 8.23 2.95 -17.53
CA SER A 202 7.99 3.12 -18.97
C SER A 202 7.64 1.83 -19.74
N VAL A 203 7.20 0.78 -19.04
CA VAL A 203 6.85 -0.54 -19.61
C VAL A 203 5.44 -0.53 -20.17
N ASP A 204 4.52 0.08 -19.45
CA ASP A 204 3.15 0.28 -19.94
C ASP A 204 3.07 1.61 -20.68
N GLY A 205 2.25 1.65 -21.73
CA GLY A 205 2.08 2.86 -22.49
C GLY A 205 1.19 3.83 -21.72
N TRP A 206 1.62 5.08 -21.69
CA TRP A 206 0.96 6.13 -20.93
C TRP A 206 1.04 7.45 -21.68
N ARG A 207 -0.04 8.25 -21.64
CA ARG A 207 -0.08 9.56 -22.27
C ARG A 207 -0.88 10.55 -21.42
N LEU A 208 -0.23 11.65 -21.03
CA LEU A 208 -0.90 12.82 -20.48
C LEU A 208 -1.52 13.62 -21.62
N ASN A 209 -2.78 13.98 -21.47
CA ASN A 209 -3.45 14.87 -22.39
C ASN A 209 -3.34 16.32 -21.87
N ALA A 210 -3.55 17.30 -22.77
CA ALA A 210 -3.40 18.72 -22.43
C ALA A 210 -4.41 19.22 -21.39
N ASP A 211 -5.55 18.54 -21.26
CA ASP A 211 -6.60 18.80 -20.28
C ASP A 211 -6.33 18.14 -18.91
N GLY A 212 -5.18 17.47 -18.74
CA GLY A 212 -4.82 16.75 -17.52
C GLY A 212 -5.41 15.34 -17.41
N SER A 213 -6.24 14.93 -18.38
CA SER A 213 -6.68 13.54 -18.50
C SER A 213 -5.50 12.63 -18.90
N ALA A 214 -5.68 11.32 -18.70
CA ALA A 214 -4.60 10.35 -18.83
C ALA A 214 -5.06 9.07 -19.51
N ASP A 215 -4.39 8.71 -20.61
CA ASP A 215 -4.55 7.40 -21.23
C ASP A 215 -3.49 6.43 -20.70
N SER A 216 -3.89 5.18 -20.46
CA SER A 216 -2.94 4.12 -20.16
C SER A 216 -3.34 2.78 -20.78
N TRP A 217 -2.36 2.05 -21.28
CA TRP A 217 -2.54 0.74 -21.89
C TRP A 217 -1.38 -0.18 -21.55
N ARG A 218 -1.65 -1.48 -21.46
CA ARG A 218 -0.59 -2.46 -21.29
C ARG A 218 0.07 -2.75 -22.63
N GLN A 219 1.38 -2.59 -22.74
CA GLN A 219 2.07 -2.88 -24.02
C GLN A 219 1.96 -4.36 -24.41
N ARG A 220 2.00 -5.27 -23.42
CA ARG A 220 2.06 -6.72 -23.62
C ARG A 220 0.75 -7.46 -23.32
N ARG A 221 -0.35 -6.76 -23.02
CA ARG A 221 -1.67 -7.35 -22.70
C ARG A 221 -2.81 -6.44 -23.16
N ARG A 222 -4.01 -6.98 -23.31
CA ARG A 222 -5.22 -6.15 -23.49
C ARG A 222 -5.60 -5.47 -22.17
N GLY A 223 -6.03 -4.22 -22.26
CA GLY A 223 -6.58 -3.46 -21.13
C GLY A 223 -5.65 -2.40 -20.56
N THR A 224 -6.16 -1.69 -19.58
CA THR A 224 -5.47 -0.55 -18.96
C THR A 224 -4.40 -1.02 -17.97
N HIS A 225 -3.42 -0.17 -17.72
CA HIS A 225 -2.49 -0.36 -16.60
C HIS A 225 -3.29 -0.48 -15.28
N GLN A 226 -2.72 -1.07 -14.23
CA GLN A 226 -3.41 -1.10 -12.93
C GLN A 226 -2.40 -0.82 -11.82
N VAL A 227 -2.53 0.36 -11.21
CA VAL A 227 -1.91 0.66 -9.93
C VAL A 227 -2.93 0.47 -8.80
N GLY A 228 -2.45 -0.05 -7.68
CA GLY A 228 -3.22 -0.22 -6.45
C GLY A 228 -3.68 1.11 -5.85
N THR A 229 -3.99 1.06 -4.55
CA THR A 229 -4.25 2.24 -3.71
C THR A 229 -3.06 2.62 -2.85
N SER A 230 -1.90 2.03 -3.16
CA SER A 230 -0.62 2.33 -2.56
C SER A 230 0.48 2.17 -3.60
N SER A 231 1.59 2.85 -3.36
CA SER A 231 2.82 2.77 -4.14
C SER A 231 4.01 3.02 -3.23
N GLY A 232 5.18 2.50 -3.60
CA GLY A 232 6.38 2.69 -2.83
C GLY A 232 7.61 2.07 -3.48
N TYR A 233 8.75 2.37 -2.88
CA TYR A 233 10.06 1.88 -3.28
C TYR A 233 10.93 1.58 -2.05
N TYR A 234 11.94 0.73 -2.23
CA TYR A 234 12.96 0.50 -1.20
C TYR A 234 13.97 1.63 -1.22
N THR A 235 14.34 2.20 -0.08
CA THR A 235 15.11 3.46 0.00
C THR A 235 16.59 3.32 -0.32
N SER A 236 17.13 2.09 -0.35
CA SER A 236 18.53 1.81 -0.68
C SER A 236 18.70 0.49 -1.44
N PRO A 237 19.85 0.26 -2.10
CA PRO A 237 20.17 -1.03 -2.70
C PRO A 237 20.12 -2.19 -1.70
N GLU A 238 20.64 -1.99 -0.48
CA GLU A 238 20.63 -2.96 0.61
C GLU A 238 19.20 -3.29 1.05
N ALA A 239 18.37 -2.27 1.23
CA ALA A 239 16.96 -2.42 1.57
C ALA A 239 16.22 -3.27 0.53
N PHE A 240 16.49 -3.03 -0.76
CA PHE A 240 15.92 -3.81 -1.84
C PHE A 240 16.42 -5.27 -1.86
N ALA A 241 17.69 -5.50 -1.55
CA ALA A 241 18.29 -6.84 -1.54
C ALA A 241 17.75 -7.75 -0.43
N LYS A 242 17.42 -7.19 0.75
CA LYS A 242 16.92 -7.92 1.94
C LYS A 242 15.89 -9.02 1.63
N PRO A 243 14.73 -8.74 1.00
CA PRO A 243 13.72 -9.77 0.73
C PRO A 243 14.20 -10.88 -0.21
N PHE A 244 15.02 -10.54 -1.21
CA PHE A 244 15.56 -11.55 -2.09
C PHE A 244 16.59 -12.43 -1.39
N LEU A 245 17.46 -11.86 -0.55
CA LEU A 245 18.39 -12.65 0.26
C LEU A 245 17.67 -13.59 1.23
N ALA A 246 16.53 -13.18 1.80
CA ALA A 246 15.70 -14.07 2.61
C ALA A 246 15.15 -15.26 1.81
N LEU A 247 14.59 -15.00 0.61
CA LEU A 247 14.14 -16.06 -0.30
C LEU A 247 15.30 -17.00 -0.72
N LEU A 248 16.44 -16.45 -1.14
CA LEU A 248 17.57 -17.23 -1.62
C LEU A 248 18.21 -18.07 -0.50
N ARG A 249 18.26 -17.57 0.75
CA ARG A 249 18.70 -18.38 1.89
C ARG A 249 17.81 -19.60 2.15
N ALA A 250 16.51 -19.48 1.88
CA ALA A 250 15.56 -20.59 2.01
C ALA A 250 15.64 -21.58 0.82
N ALA A 251 15.93 -21.06 -0.38
CA ALA A 251 15.84 -21.82 -1.62
C ALA A 251 17.17 -22.46 -2.06
N GLY A 252 18.29 -21.77 -1.88
CA GLY A 252 19.62 -22.18 -2.33
C GLY A 252 20.40 -21.07 -3.04
N LEU A 253 21.64 -21.38 -3.43
CA LEU A 253 22.59 -20.43 -4.01
C LEU A 253 22.47 -20.31 -5.53
N ASN A 254 21.87 -21.30 -6.20
CA ASN A 254 21.82 -21.35 -7.66
C ASN A 254 20.40 -21.51 -8.23
N ARG A 255 20.28 -21.35 -9.55
CA ARG A 255 19.00 -21.38 -10.27
C ARG A 255 18.25 -22.71 -10.10
N ALA A 256 18.94 -23.84 -10.16
CA ALA A 256 18.30 -25.15 -10.07
C ALA A 256 17.72 -25.39 -8.67
N GLU A 257 18.41 -24.94 -7.63
CA GLU A 257 17.91 -25.00 -6.24
C GLU A 257 16.70 -24.08 -6.06
N LEU A 258 16.76 -22.84 -6.56
CA LEU A 258 15.62 -21.93 -6.56
C LEU A 258 14.40 -22.51 -7.29
N ASP A 259 14.61 -23.07 -8.49
CA ASP A 259 13.53 -23.66 -9.28
C ASP A 259 12.91 -24.87 -8.56
N THR A 260 13.74 -25.76 -8.00
CA THR A 260 13.28 -26.92 -7.21
C THR A 260 12.48 -26.47 -5.99
N TYR A 261 12.98 -25.46 -5.28
CA TYR A 261 12.29 -24.89 -4.12
C TYR A 261 10.92 -24.34 -4.51
N LEU A 262 10.86 -23.48 -5.53
CA LEU A 262 9.61 -22.85 -5.96
C LEU A 262 8.62 -23.87 -6.54
N ASP A 263 9.09 -24.88 -7.25
CA ASP A 263 8.24 -25.97 -7.77
C ASP A 263 7.58 -26.76 -6.64
N SER A 264 8.31 -27.05 -5.57
CA SER A 264 7.76 -27.72 -4.39
C SER A 264 6.68 -26.90 -3.68
N LYS A 265 6.76 -25.57 -3.78
CA LYS A 265 5.84 -24.62 -3.13
C LYS A 265 4.66 -24.22 -4.00
N ALA A 266 4.84 -24.19 -5.32
CA ALA A 266 3.82 -23.76 -6.27
C ALA A 266 2.69 -24.79 -6.44
N ALA A 267 2.89 -26.04 -6.04
CA ALA A 267 1.88 -27.11 -6.14
C ALA A 267 1.24 -27.23 -7.56
N GLY A 268 2.04 -27.00 -8.60
CA GLY A 268 1.60 -27.03 -10.00
C GLY A 268 1.17 -25.68 -10.59
N GLU A 269 1.11 -24.61 -9.79
CA GLU A 269 0.86 -23.26 -10.29
C GLU A 269 2.07 -22.72 -11.09
N THR A 270 1.79 -21.89 -12.09
CA THR A 270 2.81 -21.25 -12.95
C THR A 270 3.11 -19.80 -12.54
N ILE A 271 2.43 -19.30 -11.51
CA ILE A 271 2.66 -17.98 -10.91
C ILE A 271 2.64 -18.19 -9.41
N ILE A 272 3.69 -17.76 -8.73
CA ILE A 272 3.79 -17.83 -7.28
C ILE A 272 4.00 -16.45 -6.69
N LYS A 273 3.37 -16.20 -5.55
CA LYS A 273 3.52 -14.97 -4.78
C LYS A 273 4.09 -15.35 -3.43
N VAL A 274 5.31 -14.93 -3.18
CA VAL A 274 6.05 -15.21 -1.96
C VAL A 274 5.94 -13.98 -1.06
N PHE A 275 5.29 -14.13 0.08
CA PHE A 275 5.19 -13.07 1.07
C PHE A 275 6.18 -13.31 2.21
N LEU A 276 6.98 -12.29 2.49
CA LEU A 276 8.05 -12.29 3.48
C LEU A 276 7.76 -11.21 4.52
N ARG A 277 7.66 -11.58 5.80
CA ARG A 277 7.41 -10.61 6.87
C ARG A 277 8.65 -9.75 7.12
N THR A 278 8.46 -8.64 7.82
CA THR A 278 9.57 -7.79 8.29
C THR A 278 10.54 -8.56 9.18
N SER A 279 10.05 -9.53 9.98
CA SER A 279 10.87 -10.44 10.79
C SER A 279 11.82 -11.31 9.98
N ASP A 280 11.43 -11.70 8.76
CA ASP A 280 12.17 -12.67 7.95
C ASP A 280 13.23 -11.98 7.10
N THR A 281 12.98 -10.71 6.78
CA THR A 281 13.80 -9.90 5.87
C THR A 281 14.70 -8.89 6.58
N GLY A 282 14.34 -8.51 7.81
CA GLY A 282 14.97 -7.39 8.52
C GLY A 282 14.66 -6.03 7.87
N VAL A 283 13.58 -5.92 7.10
CA VAL A 283 13.08 -4.64 6.56
C VAL A 283 12.47 -3.82 7.69
N THR A 284 12.88 -2.57 7.79
CA THR A 284 12.49 -1.58 8.79
C THR A 284 11.76 -0.40 8.12
N ALA A 285 11.21 0.52 8.92
CA ALA A 285 10.52 1.70 8.40
C ALA A 285 11.43 2.62 7.57
N GLN A 286 12.75 2.57 7.77
CA GLN A 286 13.73 3.36 7.03
C GLN A 286 14.07 2.74 5.67
N ASP A 287 13.84 1.45 5.50
CA ASP A 287 14.17 0.70 4.28
C ASP A 287 13.14 0.89 3.16
N VAL A 288 11.96 1.42 3.47
CA VAL A 288 10.86 1.56 2.52
C VAL A 288 10.22 2.94 2.60
N TYR A 289 9.98 3.53 1.44
CA TYR A 289 9.13 4.70 1.29
C TYR A 289 7.81 4.28 0.68
N THR A 290 6.70 4.61 1.33
CA THR A 290 5.38 4.22 0.86
C THR A 290 4.38 5.36 0.97
N GLN A 291 3.51 5.43 -0.03
CA GLN A 291 2.35 6.30 -0.08
C GLN A 291 1.09 5.47 -0.22
N ARG A 292 0.01 5.97 0.34
CA ARG A 292 -1.30 5.33 0.29
C ARG A 292 -2.39 6.37 0.09
N ALA A 293 -3.39 5.98 -0.67
CA ALA A 293 -4.64 6.70 -0.77
C ALA A 293 -5.37 6.66 0.58
N PRO A 294 -5.63 7.80 1.23
CA PRO A 294 -6.33 7.82 2.51
C PRO A 294 -7.77 7.29 2.36
N GLY A 295 -8.31 6.68 3.41
CA GLY A 295 -9.63 6.05 3.45
C GLY A 295 -9.73 4.72 2.69
N THR A 296 -8.61 4.14 2.23
CA THR A 296 -8.63 2.88 1.45
C THR A 296 -8.36 1.60 2.26
N ASP A 297 -8.43 1.74 3.58
CA ASP A 297 -8.34 0.67 4.60
C ASP A 297 -9.57 -0.22 4.51
N THR A 298 -10.71 0.35 4.13
CA THR A 298 -11.94 -0.40 3.84
C THR A 298 -12.04 -0.76 2.35
N ARG A 299 -12.84 -1.79 2.05
CA ARG A 299 -13.14 -2.20 0.67
C ARG A 299 -13.88 -1.10 -0.09
N ASP A 300 -14.79 -0.39 0.58
CA ASP A 300 -15.70 0.55 -0.05
C ASP A 300 -15.07 1.93 -0.23
N GLY A 301 -14.25 2.40 0.72
CA GLY A 301 -13.38 3.56 0.50
C GLY A 301 -12.36 3.32 -0.63
N LYS A 302 -11.77 2.12 -0.73
CA LYS A 302 -10.95 1.71 -1.89
C LYS A 302 -11.68 1.81 -3.22
N LYS A 303 -12.93 1.35 -3.31
CA LYS A 303 -13.72 1.43 -4.55
C LYS A 303 -14.01 2.88 -4.92
N MET A 304 -14.36 3.70 -3.93
CA MET A 304 -14.67 5.12 -4.10
C MET A 304 -13.46 5.88 -4.63
N TRP A 305 -12.30 5.72 -3.99
CA TRP A 305 -11.05 6.35 -4.43
C TRP A 305 -10.65 5.92 -5.85
N LYS A 306 -10.78 4.63 -6.18
CA LYS A 306 -10.53 4.15 -7.55
C LYS A 306 -11.51 4.71 -8.59
N ARG A 307 -12.75 5.03 -8.21
CA ARG A 307 -13.74 5.66 -9.09
C ARG A 307 -13.40 7.13 -9.31
N ALA A 308 -13.11 7.88 -8.24
CA ALA A 308 -12.63 9.26 -8.33
C ALA A 308 -11.38 9.34 -9.23
N ARG A 309 -10.37 8.48 -9.01
CA ARG A 309 -9.17 8.43 -9.87
C ARG A 309 -9.51 8.22 -11.35
N ARG A 310 -10.47 7.33 -11.67
CA ARG A 310 -10.91 7.12 -13.06
C ARG A 310 -11.64 8.34 -13.64
N GLY A 311 -12.41 9.08 -12.83
CA GLY A 311 -13.05 10.32 -13.25
C GLY A 311 -12.02 11.38 -13.63
N ALA A 312 -11.02 11.58 -12.78
CA ALA A 312 -9.90 12.49 -13.05
C ALA A 312 -9.12 12.09 -14.32
N MET A 313 -8.82 10.81 -14.49
CA MET A 313 -8.20 10.31 -15.72
C MET A 313 -9.04 10.51 -16.98
N ALA A 314 -10.35 10.62 -16.85
CA ALA A 314 -11.27 10.93 -17.96
C ALA A 314 -11.44 12.45 -18.18
N GLY A 315 -10.65 13.28 -17.49
CA GLY A 315 -10.68 14.74 -17.61
C GLY A 315 -11.80 15.41 -16.82
N HIS A 316 -12.38 14.75 -15.82
CA HIS A 316 -13.50 15.31 -15.04
C HIS A 316 -13.08 16.11 -13.81
N GLY A 317 -11.79 16.46 -13.68
CA GLY A 317 -11.28 17.29 -12.59
C GLY A 317 -10.01 16.73 -11.93
N GLU A 318 -9.74 17.18 -10.71
CA GLU A 318 -8.49 16.87 -9.99
C GLU A 318 -8.34 15.40 -9.61
N MET A 319 -7.10 14.93 -9.49
CA MET A 319 -6.80 13.61 -8.95
C MET A 319 -7.13 13.53 -7.45
N PRO A 320 -7.64 12.39 -6.95
CA PRO A 320 -7.81 12.21 -5.52
C PRO A 320 -6.44 12.19 -4.82
N GLY A 321 -6.38 12.81 -3.64
CA GLY A 321 -5.15 12.93 -2.84
C GLY A 321 -4.56 11.58 -2.40
N VAL A 322 -3.27 11.59 -2.13
CA VAL A 322 -2.50 10.48 -1.53
C VAL A 322 -1.63 11.04 -0.41
N ARG A 323 -1.22 10.21 0.55
CA ARG A 323 -0.35 10.65 1.65
C ARG A 323 0.77 9.65 1.91
N GLU A 324 1.84 10.14 2.51
CA GLU A 324 2.86 9.28 3.09
C GLU A 324 2.22 8.34 4.13
N HIS A 325 2.65 7.09 4.11
CA HIS A 325 2.09 6.06 4.97
C HIS A 325 3.19 5.09 5.35
N ASP A 326 3.55 5.03 6.64
CA ASP A 326 4.51 4.05 7.16
C ASP A 326 3.85 2.66 7.18
N MET A 327 4.03 1.90 6.10
CA MET A 327 3.47 0.56 5.99
C MET A 327 4.09 -0.42 7.00
N VAL A 328 5.31 -0.20 7.46
CA VAL A 328 5.98 -1.10 8.41
C VAL A 328 5.32 -1.02 9.78
N LYS A 329 5.01 0.20 10.24
CA LYS A 329 4.40 0.41 11.56
C LYS A 329 2.88 0.33 11.53
N ARG A 330 2.24 0.80 10.45
CA ARG A 330 0.77 0.94 10.37
C ARG A 330 0.11 -0.14 9.51
N GLY A 331 0.89 -0.95 8.80
CA GLY A 331 0.36 -2.06 8.03
C GLY A 331 -0.22 -3.13 8.94
N LYS A 332 -1.34 -3.73 8.54
CA LYS A 332 -1.96 -4.84 9.27
C LYS A 332 -1.04 -6.06 9.32
N ARG A 333 -0.33 -6.29 8.22
CA ARG A 333 0.53 -7.44 7.99
C ARG A 333 1.66 -7.05 7.03
N PRO A 334 2.62 -6.24 7.51
CA PRO A 334 3.64 -5.64 6.67
C PRO A 334 4.67 -6.66 6.17
N GLY A 335 5.08 -6.53 4.91
CA GLY A 335 6.11 -7.38 4.35
C GLY A 335 6.37 -7.17 2.87
N SER A 336 7.38 -7.85 2.36
CA SER A 336 7.75 -7.84 0.95
C SER A 336 7.01 -8.95 0.21
N LEU A 337 6.34 -8.62 -0.89
CA LEU A 337 5.75 -9.58 -1.81
C LEU A 337 6.63 -9.71 -3.05
N ILE A 338 7.16 -10.90 -3.29
CA ILE A 338 7.89 -11.26 -4.51
C ILE A 338 6.97 -12.08 -5.40
N VAL A 339 6.81 -11.66 -6.65
CA VAL A 339 6.00 -12.38 -7.65
C VAL A 339 6.93 -12.99 -8.68
N LEU A 340 6.86 -14.31 -8.81
CA LEU A 340 7.57 -15.05 -9.85
C LEU A 340 6.55 -15.77 -10.74
N ALA A 341 6.96 -16.05 -11.97
CA ALA A 341 6.19 -16.88 -12.89
C ALA A 341 7.13 -17.79 -13.67
N LYS A 342 6.61 -18.87 -14.23
CA LYS A 342 7.32 -19.70 -15.19
C LYS A 342 6.42 -20.07 -16.36
N GLY A 343 7.02 -20.29 -17.53
CA GLY A 343 6.37 -21.03 -18.61
C GLY A 343 6.27 -22.52 -18.29
N GLN A 344 5.64 -23.28 -19.18
CA GLN A 344 5.70 -24.73 -19.10
C GLN A 344 7.14 -25.18 -19.37
N ASP A 345 7.73 -25.94 -18.45
CA ASP A 345 9.12 -26.44 -18.51
C ASP A 345 10.21 -25.36 -18.58
N GLU A 346 9.87 -24.11 -18.21
CA GLU A 346 10.83 -23.01 -18.08
C GLU A 346 11.23 -22.78 -16.61
N SER A 347 12.39 -22.18 -16.40
CA SER A 347 12.78 -21.67 -15.08
C SER A 347 11.84 -20.58 -14.56
N TRP A 348 11.80 -20.43 -13.23
CA TRP A 348 11.12 -19.29 -12.61
C TRP A 348 11.84 -17.99 -12.93
N ARG A 349 11.05 -17.00 -13.35
CA ARG A 349 11.49 -15.63 -13.61
C ARG A 349 10.80 -14.68 -12.65
N LEU A 350 11.55 -13.70 -12.17
CA LEU A 350 11.02 -12.60 -11.40
C LEU A 350 10.08 -11.76 -12.28
N ILE A 351 8.92 -11.41 -11.74
CA ILE A 351 8.00 -10.44 -12.34
C ILE A 351 8.12 -9.09 -11.64
N THR A 352 7.98 -9.09 -10.32
CA THR A 352 8.08 -7.86 -9.51
C THR A 352 8.34 -8.19 -8.04
N SER A 353 8.78 -7.19 -7.28
CA SER A 353 8.87 -7.22 -5.82
C SER A 353 8.49 -5.85 -5.27
N TYR A 354 7.63 -5.81 -4.26
CA TYR A 354 7.20 -4.58 -3.61
C TYR A 354 6.84 -4.80 -2.15
N PHE A 355 6.84 -3.73 -1.36
CA PHE A 355 6.40 -3.77 0.03
C PHE A 355 4.89 -3.57 0.13
N ALA A 356 4.21 -4.36 0.96
CA ALA A 356 2.76 -4.37 1.11
C ALA A 356 2.37 -4.30 2.59
N ASP A 357 1.20 -3.71 2.85
CA ASP A 357 0.60 -3.54 4.18
C ASP A 357 -0.36 -4.69 4.57
N ASP A 358 -1.06 -5.27 3.60
CA ASP A 358 -1.91 -6.46 3.76
C ASP A 358 -2.08 -7.23 2.43
N PRO A 359 -1.31 -8.31 2.21
CA PRO A 359 -1.39 -9.11 0.99
C PRO A 359 -2.61 -10.03 0.91
N HIS A 360 -3.45 -10.18 1.95
CA HIS A 360 -4.60 -11.12 1.97
C HIS A 360 -5.67 -10.85 0.89
N ARG A 361 -5.50 -9.79 0.11
CA ARG A 361 -6.28 -9.52 -1.09
C ARG A 361 -5.83 -10.34 -2.31
N VAL A 362 -4.85 -11.21 -2.13
CA VAL A 362 -4.23 -12.04 -3.17
C VAL A 362 -3.81 -13.36 -2.52
N ASP A 363 -3.97 -14.51 -3.19
CA ASP A 363 -3.40 -15.77 -2.69
C ASP A 363 -1.87 -15.74 -2.81
N TYR A 364 -1.19 -16.07 -1.70
CA TYR A 364 0.28 -16.11 -1.57
C TYR A 364 0.71 -17.23 -0.63
N MET A 365 1.98 -17.63 -0.75
CA MET A 365 2.67 -18.47 0.22
C MET A 365 3.47 -17.63 1.21
N GLU A 366 3.54 -18.08 2.46
CA GLU A 366 4.44 -17.53 3.48
C GLU A 366 5.70 -18.39 3.54
N LEU A 367 6.85 -17.76 3.76
CA LEU A 367 8.13 -18.45 3.95
C LEU A 367 8.37 -18.84 5.41
#